data_AF-A0A937U4H4-F1
#
_entry.id   AF-A0A937U4H4-F1
#
_cell.length_a   1.000
_cell.length_b   1.000
_cell.length_c   1.000
_cell.angle_alpha   90.00
_cell.angle_beta   90.00
_cell.angle_gamma   90.00
#
_symmetry.space_group_name_H-M   'P 1'
#
loop_
_entity.id
_entity.type
_entity.pdbx_description
1 polymer ?
#
loop_
_entity_poly.entity_id
_entity_poly.type
_entity_poly.pdbx_seq_one_letter_code
_entity_poly.pdbx_strand_id
1 'polypeptide(L)'
;MKSRAWIPILMLMICISTAGIHLAGSFWTGFISDDYELMNKAEHISFLNPLETHHQSLFILSLFKLASQGHLSPLVWHFLALLAHFANVIIVFFIARRGFDFSHNFALVLSLLFALNPAGYEAIAWPCAVGYVYVAIPLLLSLLLVLNTNKTRVKLHGIIVALLQILAFVIWDWGILLMPILCVCFVLFILPTRRLSIRKSIEFIAPTFFCWLFVMTYKFLTGYSVGYHILPPEPITAIKYFLGSPLLGLFPYQSLGFYQSFTGITLDSFLLLLIFFFSIRYLFVRFQVVLFFLCQIPYVIFAAPQSRYFYFPVLFLYASLLFVTSKIPKRSIQMALIIAFIAINTMWAYDRSRLWKGAYEQAQEVKRQIETIPLGMNEKLLIVNLPDHYGPEDMIWPPFMWRNGISVFDRTFELVNTTGCPYTYERSGIPIMDRSSIERSFKGMTIYEVVYEKAGDWKRFKVLPFER
;
A
#
# COMPACT_ATOMS: atom_id res chain seq x y z
N MET A 1 19.80 -37.77 -12.66
CA MET A 1 19.38 -37.26 -11.33
C MET A 1 18.01 -36.59 -11.45
N LYS A 2 16.93 -37.19 -10.93
CA LYS A 2 15.60 -36.54 -10.88
C LYS A 2 15.70 -35.37 -9.90
N SER A 3 15.60 -34.14 -10.41
CA SER A 3 15.55 -32.94 -9.57
C SER A 3 14.39 -33.10 -8.58
N ARG A 4 14.71 -33.06 -7.29
CA ARG A 4 13.76 -33.23 -6.20
C ARG A 4 12.74 -32.08 -6.23
N ALA A 5 11.57 -32.33 -6.81
CA ALA A 5 10.49 -31.35 -6.96
C ALA A 5 10.04 -30.70 -5.63
N TRP A 6 10.40 -31.29 -4.48
CA TRP A 6 10.09 -30.76 -3.15
C TRP A 6 10.97 -29.58 -2.70
N ILE A 7 12.20 -29.43 -3.20
CA ILE A 7 13.10 -28.33 -2.81
C ILE A 7 12.48 -26.96 -3.15
N PRO A 8 11.97 -26.74 -4.38
CA PRO A 8 11.17 -25.58 -4.74
C PRO A 8 10.03 -25.24 -3.78
N ILE A 9 9.26 -26.26 -3.41
CA ILE A 9 8.07 -26.11 -2.58
C ILE A 9 8.50 -25.72 -1.16
N LEU A 10 9.52 -26.39 -0.62
CA LEU A 10 10.06 -26.07 0.69
C LEU A 10 10.59 -24.63 0.75
N MET A 11 11.31 -24.18 -0.27
CA MET A 11 11.82 -22.80 -0.32
C MET A 11 10.69 -21.78 -0.45
N LEU A 12 9.64 -22.08 -1.22
CA LEU A 12 8.45 -21.23 -1.29
C LEU A 12 7.72 -21.18 0.06
N MET A 13 7.62 -22.31 0.76
CA MET A 13 7.09 -22.37 2.12
C MET A 13 7.93 -21.55 3.09
N ILE A 14 9.26 -21.57 3.00
CA ILE A 14 10.13 -20.69 3.80
C ILE A 14 9.85 -19.22 3.51
N CYS A 15 9.66 -18.83 2.24
CA CYS A 15 9.30 -17.46 1.89
C CYS A 15 7.96 -17.05 2.53
N ILE A 16 6.97 -17.93 2.48
CA ILE A 16 5.65 -17.72 3.08
C ILE A 16 5.75 -17.63 4.61
N SER A 17 6.49 -18.53 5.25
CA SER A 17 6.70 -18.52 6.70
C SER A 17 7.43 -17.26 7.15
N THR A 18 8.44 -16.82 6.40
CA THR A 18 9.17 -15.59 6.69
C THR A 18 8.24 -14.38 6.59
N ALA A 19 7.43 -14.29 5.54
CA ALA A 19 6.41 -13.26 5.39
C ALA A 19 5.39 -13.27 6.55
N GLY A 20 4.91 -14.46 6.96
CA GLY A 20 4.00 -14.61 8.10
C GLY A 20 4.59 -14.12 9.42
N ILE A 21 5.87 -14.39 9.69
CA ILE A 21 6.56 -13.92 10.91
C ILE A 21 6.69 -12.39 10.90
N HIS A 22 7.03 -11.79 9.75
CA HIS A 22 7.15 -10.33 9.65
C HIS A 22 5.80 -9.63 9.75
N LEU A 23 4.75 -10.23 9.19
CA LEU A 23 3.40 -9.70 9.25
C LEU A 23 2.69 -10.01 10.58
N ALA A 24 3.32 -10.77 11.49
CA ALA A 24 2.76 -11.03 12.81
C ALA A 24 2.41 -9.73 13.56
N GLY A 25 3.17 -8.66 13.35
CA GLY A 25 2.89 -7.33 13.92
C GLY A 25 1.52 -6.76 13.54
N SER A 26 1.02 -7.03 12.32
CA SER A 26 -0.31 -6.57 11.91
C SER A 26 -1.44 -7.31 12.61
N PHE A 27 -1.21 -8.50 13.18
CA PHE A 27 -2.26 -9.17 13.97
C PHE A 27 -2.49 -8.50 15.33
N TRP A 28 -1.60 -7.60 15.75
CA TRP A 28 -1.74 -6.83 16.98
C TRP A 28 -2.44 -5.49 16.76
N THR A 29 -2.62 -5.07 15.50
CA THR A 29 -3.34 -3.84 15.18
C THR A 29 -4.84 -4.11 15.12
N GLY A 30 -5.63 -3.20 15.68
CA GLY A 30 -7.09 -3.20 15.55
C GLY A 30 -7.54 -2.46 14.29
N PHE A 31 -8.82 -2.10 14.27
CA PHE A 31 -9.30 -1.05 13.37
C PHE A 31 -8.70 0.29 13.77
N ILE A 32 -8.40 1.14 12.79
CA ILE A 32 -7.73 2.44 12.98
C ILE A 32 -8.19 3.47 11.95
N SER A 33 -8.00 4.76 12.25
CA SER A 33 -8.19 5.90 11.34
C SER A 33 -9.54 5.84 10.61
N ASP A 34 -9.50 5.60 9.30
CA ASP A 34 -10.67 5.64 8.42
C ASP A 34 -11.57 4.43 8.61
N ASP A 35 -11.04 3.33 9.17
CA ASP A 35 -11.79 2.09 9.36
C ASP A 35 -13.08 2.34 10.15
N TYR A 36 -13.01 3.22 11.16
CA TYR A 36 -14.14 3.53 12.03
C TYR A 36 -15.24 4.31 11.33
N GLU A 37 -14.88 5.34 10.59
CA GLU A 37 -15.82 6.11 9.76
C GLU A 37 -16.44 5.21 8.70
N LEU A 38 -15.65 4.35 8.05
CA LEU A 38 -16.13 3.43 7.03
C LEU A 38 -17.06 2.37 7.61
N MET A 39 -16.77 1.79 8.78
CA MET A 39 -17.67 0.85 9.44
C MET A 39 -19.02 1.51 9.77
N ASN A 40 -19.01 2.72 10.33
CA ASN A 40 -20.24 3.46 10.66
C ASN A 40 -21.08 3.76 9.40
N LYS A 41 -20.44 4.21 8.31
CA LYS A 41 -21.13 4.42 7.02
C LYS A 41 -21.65 3.11 6.44
N ALA A 42 -20.86 2.04 6.52
CA ALA A 42 -21.18 0.74 5.92
C ALA A 42 -22.48 0.15 6.47
N GLU A 43 -22.81 0.39 7.75
CA GLU A 43 -24.03 -0.10 8.38
C GLU A 43 -25.29 0.34 7.61
N HIS A 44 -25.34 1.62 7.22
CA HIS A 44 -26.55 2.24 6.67
C HIS A 44 -26.57 2.36 5.14
N ILE A 45 -25.42 2.21 4.47
CA ILE A 45 -25.33 2.41 3.01
C ILE A 45 -25.80 1.18 2.22
N SER A 46 -26.47 1.41 1.09
CA SER A 46 -26.83 0.36 0.12
C SER A 46 -25.60 -0.15 -0.63
N PHE A 47 -25.62 -1.42 -1.07
CA PHE A 47 -24.57 -1.98 -1.95
C PHE A 47 -24.41 -1.24 -3.28
N LEU A 48 -25.42 -0.48 -3.70
CA LEU A 48 -25.37 0.32 -4.93
C LEU A 48 -24.65 1.66 -4.72
N ASN A 49 -24.48 2.10 -3.48
CA ASN A 49 -23.86 3.36 -3.14
C ASN A 49 -22.39 3.14 -2.72
N PRO A 50 -21.48 4.05 -3.09
CA PRO A 50 -20.07 3.88 -2.80
C PRO A 50 -19.77 4.18 -1.32
N LEU A 51 -18.89 3.38 -0.70
CA LEU A 51 -18.52 3.52 0.72
C LEU A 51 -17.77 4.82 0.97
N GLU A 52 -16.93 5.21 0.01
CA GLU A 52 -16.34 6.55 -0.10
C GLU A 52 -16.62 7.09 -1.50
N THR A 53 -16.70 8.41 -1.66
CA THR A 53 -16.97 9.05 -2.97
C THR A 53 -16.01 8.60 -4.08
N HIS A 54 -14.79 8.20 -3.70
CA HIS A 54 -13.75 7.72 -4.59
C HIS A 54 -13.49 6.22 -4.51
N HIS A 55 -14.23 5.45 -3.69
CA HIS A 55 -14.13 4.00 -3.62
C HIS A 55 -15.48 3.27 -3.73
N GLN A 56 -15.72 2.65 -4.90
CA GLN A 56 -16.90 1.82 -5.14
C GLN A 56 -16.50 0.35 -5.34
N SER A 57 -16.43 -0.40 -4.23
CA SER A 57 -16.14 -1.83 -4.21
C SER A 57 -17.21 -2.60 -3.44
N LEU A 58 -17.91 -3.51 -4.14
CA LEU A 58 -18.90 -4.38 -3.52
C LEU A 58 -18.27 -5.32 -2.50
N PHE A 59 -17.09 -5.85 -2.81
CA PHE A 59 -16.40 -6.79 -1.93
C PHE A 59 -15.96 -6.11 -0.64
N ILE A 60 -15.31 -4.95 -0.73
CA ILE A 60 -14.81 -4.24 0.46
C ILE A 60 -15.98 -3.68 1.28
N LEU A 61 -17.03 -3.14 0.65
CA LEU A 61 -18.25 -2.76 1.34
C LEU A 61 -18.88 -3.94 2.10
N SER A 62 -18.89 -5.14 1.52
CA SER A 62 -19.39 -6.35 2.20
C SER A 62 -18.56 -6.66 3.45
N LEU A 63 -17.23 -6.57 3.37
CA LEU A 63 -16.36 -6.78 4.53
C LEU A 63 -16.60 -5.76 5.63
N PHE A 64 -16.72 -4.47 5.28
CA PHE A 64 -17.02 -3.41 6.25
C PHE A 64 -18.41 -3.55 6.88
N LYS A 65 -19.43 -3.99 6.11
CA LYS A 65 -20.74 -4.34 6.68
C LYS A 65 -20.64 -5.46 7.71
N LEU A 66 -19.94 -6.56 7.38
CA LEU A 66 -19.72 -7.66 8.33
C LEU A 66 -18.94 -7.20 9.58
N ALA A 67 -17.95 -6.31 9.41
CA ALA A 67 -17.21 -5.73 10.53
C ALA A 67 -18.10 -4.85 11.42
N SER A 68 -18.92 -3.97 10.83
CA SER A 68 -19.86 -3.11 11.56
C SER A 68 -20.88 -3.92 12.39
N GLN A 69 -21.26 -5.10 11.91
CA GLN A 69 -22.17 -6.03 12.60
C GLN A 69 -21.48 -6.92 13.63
N GLY A 70 -20.17 -6.75 13.86
CA GLY A 70 -19.38 -7.57 14.78
C GLY A 70 -19.08 -8.99 14.28
N HIS A 71 -19.40 -9.32 13.02
CA HIS A 71 -19.13 -10.62 12.42
C HIS A 71 -17.69 -10.78 11.93
N LEU A 72 -16.96 -9.67 11.76
CA LEU A 72 -15.58 -9.67 11.27
C LEU A 72 -14.67 -8.87 12.22
N SER A 73 -13.94 -9.59 13.09
CA SER A 73 -12.96 -8.97 13.98
C SER A 73 -11.68 -8.56 13.24
N PRO A 74 -10.87 -7.63 13.79
CA PRO A 74 -9.59 -7.24 13.20
C PRO A 74 -8.67 -8.44 12.94
N LEU A 75 -8.65 -9.40 13.87
CA LEU A 75 -7.86 -10.63 13.74
C LEU A 75 -8.23 -11.41 12.46
N VAL A 76 -9.53 -11.59 12.21
CA VAL A 76 -10.00 -12.29 11.00
C VAL A 76 -9.69 -11.47 9.76
N TRP A 77 -9.81 -10.14 9.83
CA TRP A 77 -9.46 -9.25 8.72
C TRP A 77 -7.98 -9.39 8.31
N HIS A 78 -7.06 -9.31 9.27
CA HIS A 78 -5.63 -9.46 9.03
C HIS A 78 -5.28 -10.87 8.56
N PHE A 79 -5.98 -11.90 9.05
CA PHE A 79 -5.81 -13.26 8.56
C PHE A 79 -6.18 -13.40 7.07
N LEU A 80 -7.33 -12.85 6.66
CA LEU A 80 -7.74 -12.87 5.25
C LEU A 80 -6.77 -12.07 4.35
N ALA A 81 -6.30 -10.92 4.83
CA ALA A 81 -5.28 -10.12 4.14
C ALA A 81 -3.98 -10.92 3.95
N LEU A 82 -3.54 -11.64 4.99
CA LEU A 82 -2.34 -12.48 4.95
C LEU A 82 -2.51 -13.63 3.94
N LEU A 83 -3.66 -14.31 3.93
CA LEU A 83 -3.94 -15.37 2.96
C LEU A 83 -3.90 -14.87 1.52
N ALA A 84 -4.48 -13.69 1.27
CA ALA A 84 -4.40 -13.05 -0.03
C ALA A 84 -2.97 -12.66 -0.41
N HIS A 85 -2.18 -12.16 0.55
CA HIS A 85 -0.77 -11.87 0.32
C HIS A 85 0.03 -13.14 -0.03
N PHE A 86 -0.19 -14.25 0.68
CA PHE A 86 0.46 -15.53 0.35
C PHE A 86 0.08 -16.02 -1.04
N ALA A 87 -1.20 -15.92 -1.42
CA ALA A 87 -1.63 -16.24 -2.78
C ALA A 87 -0.88 -15.38 -3.81
N ASN A 88 -0.76 -14.07 -3.57
CA ASN A 88 0.00 -13.15 -4.44
C ASN A 88 1.48 -13.58 -4.56
N VAL A 89 2.16 -13.91 -3.45
CA VAL A 89 3.56 -14.36 -3.44
C VAL A 89 3.75 -15.63 -4.29
N ILE A 90 2.82 -16.58 -4.20
CA ILE A 90 2.82 -17.80 -5.00
C ILE A 90 2.60 -17.48 -6.48
N ILE A 91 1.65 -16.60 -6.81
CA ILE A 91 1.40 -16.22 -8.21
C ILE A 91 2.63 -15.49 -8.78
N VAL A 92 3.28 -14.61 -8.02
CA VAL A 92 4.53 -13.95 -8.40
C VAL A 92 5.62 -14.97 -8.74
N PHE A 93 5.73 -16.05 -7.97
CA PHE A 93 6.69 -17.11 -8.26
C PHE A 93 6.44 -17.72 -9.65
N PHE A 94 5.17 -18.02 -9.96
CA PHE A 94 4.79 -18.57 -11.25
C PHE A 94 4.96 -17.58 -12.40
N ILE A 95 4.69 -16.29 -12.18
CA ILE A 95 4.97 -15.23 -13.16
C ILE A 95 6.47 -15.19 -13.44
N ALA A 96 7.30 -15.19 -12.40
CA ALA A 96 8.74 -15.19 -12.55
C ALA A 96 9.25 -16.43 -13.32
N ARG A 97 8.75 -17.63 -12.97
CA ARG A 97 9.19 -18.89 -13.57
C ARG A 97 8.71 -19.11 -15.00
N ARG A 98 7.43 -18.84 -15.26
CA ARG A 98 6.76 -19.21 -16.51
C ARG A 98 6.52 -18.03 -17.42
N GLY A 99 6.33 -16.84 -16.86
CA GLY A 99 6.13 -15.61 -17.62
C GLY A 99 7.44 -14.91 -17.97
N PHE A 100 8.33 -14.73 -17.00
CA PHE A 100 9.61 -14.02 -17.17
C PHE A 100 10.81 -14.93 -17.46
N ASP A 101 10.61 -16.25 -17.46
CA ASP A 101 11.64 -17.27 -17.70
C ASP A 101 12.86 -17.17 -16.76
N PHE A 102 12.69 -16.63 -15.55
CA PHE A 102 13.75 -16.57 -14.54
C PHE A 102 14.14 -17.96 -14.08
N SER A 103 15.42 -18.18 -13.78
CA SER A 103 15.85 -19.43 -13.13
C SER A 103 15.09 -19.67 -11.83
N HIS A 104 15.11 -20.92 -11.35
CA HIS A 104 14.42 -21.29 -10.11
C HIS A 104 14.77 -20.38 -8.92
N ASN A 105 16.07 -20.12 -8.74
CA ASN A 105 16.57 -19.31 -7.63
C ASN A 105 16.13 -17.84 -7.77
N PHE A 106 16.22 -17.27 -8.97
CA PHE A 106 15.79 -15.88 -9.20
C PHE A 106 14.28 -15.70 -9.00
N ALA A 107 13.47 -16.69 -9.35
CA ALA A 107 12.04 -16.64 -9.09
C ALA A 107 11.71 -16.70 -7.58
N LEU A 108 12.40 -17.56 -6.83
CA LEU A 108 12.28 -17.60 -5.37
C LEU A 108 12.70 -16.27 -4.74
N VAL A 109 13.82 -15.69 -5.19
CA VAL A 109 14.28 -14.38 -4.72
C VAL A 109 13.25 -13.29 -5.03
N LEU A 110 12.67 -13.27 -6.24
CA LEU A 110 11.64 -12.27 -6.58
C LEU A 110 10.39 -12.42 -5.69
N SER A 111 9.92 -13.65 -5.49
CA SER A 111 8.80 -13.91 -4.58
C SER A 111 9.11 -13.53 -3.14
N LEU A 112 10.32 -13.81 -2.66
CA LEU A 112 10.75 -13.44 -1.32
C LEU A 112 10.80 -11.91 -1.16
N LEU A 113 11.38 -11.19 -2.11
CA LEU A 113 11.43 -9.72 -2.08
C LEU A 113 10.03 -9.10 -2.13
N PHE A 114 9.12 -9.67 -2.93
CA PHE A 114 7.73 -9.26 -2.93
C PHE A 114 7.04 -9.54 -1.59
N ALA A 115 7.31 -10.70 -0.98
CA ALA A 115 6.76 -11.08 0.31
C ALA A 115 7.28 -10.21 1.47
N LEU A 116 8.50 -9.71 1.35
CA LEU A 116 9.17 -8.87 2.35
C LEU A 116 9.05 -7.38 2.03
N ASN A 117 8.21 -6.98 1.07
CA ASN A 117 8.17 -5.62 0.58
C ASN A 117 7.75 -4.63 1.69
N PRO A 118 8.66 -3.78 2.21
CA PRO A 118 8.33 -2.85 3.28
C PRO A 118 7.40 -1.72 2.82
N ALA A 119 7.47 -1.34 1.53
CA ALA A 119 6.58 -0.34 0.97
C ALA A 119 5.13 -0.86 0.90
N GLY A 120 4.93 -2.17 0.74
CA GLY A 120 3.60 -2.78 0.69
C GLY A 120 2.98 -3.06 2.06
N TYR A 121 3.70 -2.86 3.18
CA TYR A 121 3.27 -3.30 4.51
C TYR A 121 1.93 -2.67 4.93
N GLU A 122 1.74 -1.39 4.67
CA GLU A 122 0.50 -0.67 4.98
C GLU A 122 -0.74 -1.30 4.32
N ALA A 123 -0.60 -1.83 3.10
CA ALA A 123 -1.70 -2.50 2.40
C ALA A 123 -2.19 -3.77 3.13
N ILE A 124 -1.34 -4.38 3.95
CA ILE A 124 -1.65 -5.60 4.71
C ILE A 124 -2.10 -5.24 6.13
N ALA A 125 -1.46 -4.23 6.73
CA ALA A 125 -1.67 -3.87 8.12
C ALA A 125 -2.86 -2.92 8.37
N TRP A 126 -3.34 -2.21 7.35
CA TRP A 126 -4.47 -1.29 7.50
C TRP A 126 -5.71 -1.81 6.77
N PRO A 127 -6.82 -2.11 7.46
CA PRO A 127 -8.04 -2.61 6.84
C PRO A 127 -8.57 -1.79 5.66
N CYS A 128 -8.62 -0.46 5.74
CA CYS A 128 -8.98 0.40 4.59
C CYS A 128 -8.06 0.22 3.35
N ALA A 129 -6.80 -0.20 3.55
CA ALA A 129 -5.84 -0.44 2.48
C ALA A 129 -5.84 -1.88 1.96
N VAL A 130 -6.66 -2.78 2.50
CA VAL A 130 -6.60 -4.21 2.13
C VAL A 130 -7.02 -4.47 0.67
N GLY A 131 -7.80 -3.56 0.07
CA GLY A 131 -8.24 -3.65 -1.31
C GLY A 131 -7.08 -3.82 -2.30
N TYR A 132 -5.92 -3.21 -2.02
CA TYR A 132 -4.68 -3.35 -2.79
C TYR A 132 -4.15 -4.79 -2.83
N VAL A 133 -4.28 -5.52 -1.73
CA VAL A 133 -3.82 -6.90 -1.59
C VAL A 133 -4.75 -7.85 -2.35
N TYR A 134 -6.06 -7.68 -2.20
CA TYR A 134 -7.03 -8.53 -2.86
C TYR A 134 -7.08 -8.31 -4.38
N VAL A 135 -7.06 -7.05 -4.83
CA VAL A 135 -7.12 -6.74 -6.27
C VAL A 135 -5.88 -7.22 -7.01
N ALA A 136 -4.73 -7.31 -6.33
CA ALA A 136 -3.52 -7.87 -6.92
C ALA A 136 -3.70 -9.32 -7.40
N ILE A 137 -4.57 -10.12 -6.79
CA ILE A 137 -4.78 -11.53 -7.18
C ILE A 137 -5.27 -11.62 -8.64
N PRO A 138 -6.43 -11.05 -9.03
CA PRO A 138 -6.87 -11.11 -10.42
C PRO A 138 -5.92 -10.37 -11.38
N LEU A 139 -5.24 -9.30 -10.94
CA LEU A 139 -4.23 -8.61 -11.76
C LEU A 139 -3.05 -9.54 -12.09
N LEU A 140 -2.48 -10.20 -11.08
CA LEU A 140 -1.34 -11.11 -11.22
C LEU A 140 -1.74 -12.38 -11.98
N LEU A 141 -2.92 -12.96 -11.73
CA LEU A 141 -3.42 -14.10 -12.50
C LEU A 141 -3.60 -13.74 -13.98
N SER A 142 -4.12 -12.55 -14.27
CA SER A 142 -4.26 -12.07 -15.64
C SER A 142 -2.91 -11.91 -16.31
N LEU A 143 -1.94 -11.30 -15.60
CA LEU A 143 -0.57 -11.17 -16.10
C LEU A 143 0.07 -12.54 -16.37
N LEU A 144 -0.09 -13.50 -15.45
CA LEU A 144 0.39 -14.88 -15.62
C LEU A 144 -0.21 -15.54 -16.87
N LEU A 145 -1.52 -15.41 -17.07
CA LEU A 145 -2.21 -15.96 -18.23
C LEU A 145 -1.74 -15.33 -19.54
N VAL A 146 -1.62 -14.00 -19.58
CA VAL A 146 -1.18 -13.25 -20.78
C VAL A 146 0.22 -13.67 -21.19
N LEU A 147 1.15 -13.69 -20.23
CA LEU A 147 2.54 -14.07 -20.48
C LEU A 147 2.69 -15.53 -20.94
N ASN A 148 1.74 -16.40 -20.60
CA ASN A 148 1.70 -17.81 -21.01
C ASN A 148 0.73 -18.09 -22.17
N THR A 149 0.15 -17.05 -22.79
CA THR A 149 -0.83 -17.24 -23.87
C THR A 149 -0.16 -17.73 -25.15
N ASN A 150 -0.84 -18.66 -25.84
CA ASN A 150 -0.40 -19.20 -27.11
C ASN A 150 -1.50 -19.06 -28.18
N LYS A 151 -1.15 -19.37 -29.44
CA LYS A 151 -2.02 -19.17 -30.61
C LYS A 151 -3.35 -19.95 -30.58
N THR A 152 -3.44 -21.04 -29.80
CA THR A 152 -4.64 -21.90 -29.73
C THR A 152 -5.57 -21.52 -28.58
N ARG A 153 -5.05 -20.88 -27.53
CA ARG A 153 -5.84 -20.51 -26.33
C ARG A 153 -6.18 -19.02 -26.23
N VAL A 154 -5.81 -18.21 -27.22
CA VAL A 154 -6.00 -16.75 -27.24
C VAL A 154 -7.40 -16.32 -26.81
N LYS A 155 -8.45 -16.86 -27.46
CA LYS A 155 -9.84 -16.47 -27.17
C LYS A 155 -10.26 -16.85 -25.75
N LEU A 156 -9.97 -18.07 -25.34
CA LEU A 156 -10.30 -18.55 -23.99
C LEU A 156 -9.60 -17.71 -22.92
N HIS A 157 -8.29 -17.46 -23.08
CA HIS A 157 -7.55 -16.63 -22.14
C HIS A 157 -8.05 -15.18 -22.14
N GLY A 158 -8.40 -14.60 -23.29
CA GLY A 158 -8.99 -13.26 -23.36
C GLY A 158 -10.32 -13.15 -22.59
N ILE A 159 -11.18 -14.16 -22.70
CA ILE A 159 -12.42 -14.23 -21.90
C ILE A 159 -12.11 -14.36 -20.40
N ILE A 160 -11.20 -15.26 -20.02
CA ILE A 160 -10.82 -15.44 -18.60
C ILE A 160 -10.24 -14.14 -18.03
N VAL A 161 -9.39 -13.44 -18.78
CA VAL A 161 -8.82 -12.15 -18.35
C VAL A 161 -9.90 -11.07 -18.23
N ALA A 162 -10.90 -11.05 -19.11
CA ALA A 162 -12.06 -10.17 -18.94
C ALA A 162 -12.89 -10.51 -17.69
N LEU A 163 -13.07 -11.80 -17.36
CA LEU A 163 -13.72 -12.19 -16.10
C LEU A 163 -12.89 -11.78 -14.88
N LEU A 164 -11.56 -11.90 -14.95
CA LEU A 164 -10.65 -11.41 -13.92
C LEU A 164 -10.67 -9.88 -13.81
N GLN A 165 -10.86 -9.14 -14.91
CA GLN A 165 -11.08 -7.69 -14.90
C GLN A 165 -12.36 -7.32 -14.14
N ILE A 166 -13.47 -8.03 -14.41
CA ILE A 166 -14.73 -7.83 -13.68
C ILE A 166 -14.52 -8.11 -12.20
N LEU A 167 -13.89 -9.24 -11.85
CA LEU A 167 -13.57 -9.57 -10.46
C LEU A 167 -12.70 -8.50 -9.80
N ALA A 168 -11.69 -7.98 -10.52
CA ALA A 168 -10.84 -6.92 -10.02
C ALA A 168 -11.66 -5.66 -9.70
N PHE A 169 -12.58 -5.25 -10.56
CA PHE A 169 -13.47 -4.10 -10.30
C PHE A 169 -14.45 -4.34 -9.15
N VAL A 170 -14.96 -5.56 -8.98
CA VAL A 170 -15.78 -5.94 -7.82
C VAL A 170 -14.99 -5.82 -6.51
N ILE A 171 -13.69 -6.11 -6.56
CA ILE A 171 -12.78 -6.07 -5.41
C ILE A 171 -12.30 -4.65 -5.11
N TRP A 172 -11.82 -3.90 -6.10
CA TRP A 172 -11.23 -2.58 -5.90
C TRP A 172 -11.12 -1.79 -7.20
N ASP A 173 -11.13 -0.47 -7.12
CA ASP A 173 -11.11 0.39 -8.30
C ASP A 173 -9.82 0.28 -9.12
N TRP A 174 -8.74 -0.18 -8.48
CA TRP A 174 -7.45 -0.43 -9.14
C TRP A 174 -7.51 -1.56 -10.16
N GLY A 175 -8.63 -2.28 -10.24
CA GLY A 175 -8.94 -3.12 -11.40
C GLY A 175 -8.79 -2.38 -12.72
N ILE A 176 -9.02 -1.05 -12.74
CA ILE A 176 -8.83 -0.18 -13.92
C ILE A 176 -7.44 -0.33 -14.58
N LEU A 177 -6.41 -0.70 -13.82
CA LEU A 177 -5.04 -0.86 -14.29
C LEU A 177 -4.83 -2.08 -15.19
N LEU A 178 -5.70 -3.09 -15.12
CA LEU A 178 -5.46 -4.32 -15.89
C LEU A 178 -5.45 -4.07 -17.39
N MET A 179 -6.44 -3.36 -17.94
CA MET A 179 -6.48 -3.05 -19.37
C MET A 179 -5.19 -2.36 -19.90
N PRO A 180 -4.67 -1.27 -19.31
CA PRO A 180 -3.43 -0.67 -19.78
C PRO A 180 -2.21 -1.58 -19.54
N ILE A 181 -2.17 -2.38 -18.47
CA ILE A 181 -1.12 -3.40 -18.26
C ILE A 181 -1.13 -4.41 -19.42
N LEU A 182 -2.31 -4.86 -19.85
CA LEU A 182 -2.44 -5.78 -21.00
C LEU A 182 -1.92 -5.13 -22.28
N CYS A 183 -2.29 -3.89 -22.57
CA CYS A 183 -1.77 -3.16 -23.73
C CYS A 183 -0.24 -3.15 -23.75
N VAL A 184 0.38 -2.80 -22.62
CA VAL A 184 1.84 -2.80 -22.47
C VAL A 184 2.43 -4.20 -22.67
N CYS A 185 1.82 -5.23 -22.08
CA CYS A 185 2.24 -6.62 -22.27
C CYS A 185 2.22 -7.00 -23.75
N PHE A 186 1.15 -6.66 -24.48
CA PHE A 186 1.04 -6.99 -25.89
C PHE A 186 2.06 -6.26 -26.75
N VAL A 187 2.19 -4.94 -26.57
CA VAL A 187 3.06 -4.08 -27.39
C VAL A 187 4.54 -4.37 -27.13
N LEU A 188 4.96 -4.46 -25.86
CA LEU A 188 6.37 -4.54 -25.51
C LEU A 188 6.87 -5.97 -25.33
N PHE A 189 6.00 -6.95 -25.11
CA PHE A 189 6.43 -8.31 -24.80
C PHE A 189 5.87 -9.35 -25.77
N ILE A 190 4.56 -9.47 -25.91
CA ILE A 190 3.93 -10.57 -26.66
C ILE A 190 4.15 -10.45 -28.17
N LEU A 191 3.85 -9.30 -28.79
CA LEU A 191 4.03 -9.11 -30.24
C LEU A 191 5.50 -9.29 -30.67
N PRO A 192 6.50 -8.70 -29.98
CA PRO A 192 7.90 -8.86 -30.38
C PRO A 192 8.44 -10.28 -30.16
N THR A 193 8.04 -10.98 -29.09
CA THR A 193 8.71 -12.23 -28.68
C THR A 193 7.94 -13.51 -29.02
N ARG A 194 6.60 -13.48 -29.04
CA ARG A 194 5.75 -14.69 -29.17
C ARG A 194 5.09 -14.86 -30.55
N ARG A 195 5.33 -13.94 -31.49
CA ARG A 195 4.84 -14.00 -32.89
C ARG A 195 3.33 -14.26 -33.00
N LEU A 196 2.54 -13.69 -32.09
CA LEU A 196 1.09 -13.59 -32.23
C LEU A 196 0.78 -12.51 -33.27
N SER A 197 -0.23 -12.72 -34.12
CA SER A 197 -0.65 -11.70 -35.07
C SER A 197 -1.38 -10.57 -34.36
N ILE A 198 -1.37 -9.37 -34.96
CA ILE A 198 -2.12 -8.21 -34.46
C ILE A 198 -3.61 -8.57 -34.29
N ARG A 199 -4.21 -9.24 -35.27
CA ARG A 199 -5.60 -9.73 -35.20
C ARG A 199 -5.85 -10.58 -33.95
N LYS A 200 -4.99 -11.56 -33.66
CA LYS A 200 -5.14 -12.40 -32.46
C LYS A 200 -4.95 -11.61 -31.17
N SER A 201 -4.09 -10.59 -31.19
CA SER A 201 -3.90 -9.69 -30.04
C SER A 201 -5.15 -8.85 -29.77
N ILE A 202 -5.80 -8.35 -30.83
CA ILE A 202 -7.10 -7.66 -30.72
C ILE A 202 -8.18 -8.61 -30.21
N GLU A 203 -8.25 -9.84 -30.73
CA GLU A 203 -9.21 -10.87 -30.25
C GLU A 203 -9.03 -11.17 -28.76
N PHE A 204 -7.80 -11.10 -28.24
CA PHE A 204 -7.52 -11.25 -26.81
C PHE A 204 -7.97 -10.04 -25.99
N ILE A 205 -7.59 -8.84 -26.44
CA ILE A 205 -7.76 -7.60 -25.68
C ILE A 205 -9.22 -7.13 -25.70
N ALA A 206 -9.96 -7.38 -26.79
CA ALA A 206 -11.30 -6.82 -27.00
C ALA A 206 -12.28 -7.11 -25.83
N PRO A 207 -12.42 -8.35 -25.32
CA PRO A 207 -13.30 -8.61 -24.17
C PRO A 207 -12.95 -7.77 -22.94
N THR A 208 -11.66 -7.62 -22.63
CA THR A 208 -11.20 -6.80 -21.50
C THR A 208 -11.41 -5.31 -21.76
N PHE A 209 -11.21 -4.85 -22.99
CA PHE A 209 -11.47 -3.47 -23.39
C PHE A 209 -12.94 -3.10 -23.21
N PHE A 210 -13.86 -3.93 -23.67
CA PHE A 210 -15.30 -3.68 -23.52
C PHE A 210 -15.73 -3.70 -22.04
N CYS A 211 -15.19 -4.63 -21.24
CA CYS A 211 -15.41 -4.64 -19.79
C CYS A 211 -14.91 -3.33 -19.14
N TRP A 212 -13.70 -2.92 -19.47
CA TRP A 212 -13.10 -1.68 -18.97
C TRP A 212 -13.94 -0.45 -19.35
N LEU A 213 -14.33 -0.34 -20.63
CA LEU A 213 -15.14 0.76 -21.13
C LEU A 213 -16.52 0.81 -20.45
N PHE A 214 -17.16 -0.33 -20.27
CA PHE A 214 -18.46 -0.44 -19.60
C PHE A 214 -18.37 0.06 -18.15
N VAL A 215 -17.39 -0.40 -17.37
CA VAL A 215 -17.22 0.01 -15.97
C VAL A 215 -16.88 1.49 -15.86
N MET A 216 -15.99 2.00 -16.74
CA MET A 216 -15.66 3.43 -16.75
C MET A 216 -16.88 4.29 -17.10
N THR A 217 -17.68 3.86 -18.07
CA THR A 217 -18.92 4.55 -18.44
C THR A 217 -19.91 4.53 -17.29
N TYR A 218 -20.10 3.37 -16.64
CA TYR A 218 -20.97 3.25 -15.48
C TYR A 218 -20.55 4.20 -14.36
N LYS A 219 -19.27 4.20 -13.98
CA LYS A 219 -18.73 5.11 -12.96
C LYS A 219 -18.94 6.59 -13.32
N PHE A 220 -18.70 6.95 -14.57
CA PHE A 220 -18.93 8.31 -15.04
C PHE A 220 -20.41 8.71 -14.91
N LEU A 221 -21.33 7.82 -15.30
CA LEU A 221 -22.77 8.07 -15.24
C LEU A 221 -23.34 8.11 -13.81
N THR A 222 -22.72 7.40 -12.86
CA THR A 222 -23.13 7.41 -11.44
C THR A 222 -22.53 8.55 -10.62
N GLY A 223 -21.77 9.45 -11.25
CA GLY A 223 -21.17 10.60 -10.57
C GLY A 223 -19.98 10.24 -9.67
N TYR A 224 -19.37 9.06 -9.88
CA TYR A 224 -18.14 8.67 -9.19
C TYR A 224 -17.01 9.66 -9.53
N SER A 225 -16.42 10.28 -8.51
CA SER A 225 -15.22 11.10 -8.66
C SER A 225 -13.98 10.24 -8.45
N VAL A 226 -13.06 10.22 -9.42
CA VAL A 226 -11.80 9.48 -9.28
C VAL A 226 -10.88 10.22 -8.31
N GLY A 227 -10.57 9.60 -7.16
CA GLY A 227 -9.67 10.14 -6.15
C GLY A 227 -10.34 11.01 -5.09
N TYR A 228 -9.62 11.24 -3.99
CA TYR A 228 -10.03 12.23 -2.99
C TYR A 228 -10.15 13.61 -3.66
N HIS A 229 -11.02 14.49 -3.16
CA HIS A 229 -11.12 15.91 -3.58
C HIS A 229 -9.88 16.73 -3.17
N ILE A 230 -8.68 16.17 -3.34
CA ILE A 230 -7.41 16.83 -3.14
C ILE A 230 -7.13 17.56 -4.45
N LEU A 231 -6.86 18.86 -4.37
CA LEU A 231 -6.33 19.61 -5.52
C LEU A 231 -5.15 18.81 -6.09
N PRO A 232 -5.16 18.45 -7.39
CA PRO A 232 -4.07 17.70 -7.97
C PRO A 232 -2.77 18.42 -7.65
N PRO A 233 -1.71 17.69 -7.21
CA PRO A 233 -0.45 18.33 -6.91
C PRO A 233 0.00 19.13 -8.12
N GLU A 234 0.66 20.27 -7.89
CA GLU A 234 1.23 21.05 -8.98
C GLU A 234 2.02 20.12 -9.93
N PRO A 235 1.92 20.27 -11.25
CA PRO A 235 2.50 19.32 -12.20
C PRO A 235 3.98 19.01 -11.94
N ILE A 236 4.74 20.00 -11.48
CA ILE A 236 6.16 19.83 -11.11
C ILE A 236 6.32 18.89 -9.91
N THR A 237 5.48 19.03 -8.89
CA THR A 237 5.45 18.16 -7.71
C THR A 237 5.03 16.74 -8.08
N ALA A 238 4.03 16.61 -8.95
CA ALA A 238 3.60 15.33 -9.52
C ALA A 238 4.75 14.60 -10.24
N ILE A 239 5.50 15.32 -11.09
CA ILE A 239 6.68 14.80 -11.79
C ILE A 239 7.77 14.39 -10.81
N LYS A 240 8.06 15.20 -9.78
CA LYS A 240 9.06 14.87 -8.75
C LYS A 240 8.71 13.56 -8.03
N TYR A 241 7.45 13.39 -7.62
CA TYR A 241 7.02 12.14 -6.99
C TYR A 241 7.10 10.95 -7.93
N PHE A 242 6.70 11.14 -9.19
CA PHE A 242 6.78 10.08 -10.18
C PHE A 242 8.22 9.64 -10.42
N LEU A 243 9.15 10.58 -10.63
CA LEU A 243 10.55 10.27 -10.89
C LEU A 243 11.27 9.71 -9.67
N GLY A 244 10.98 10.19 -8.46
CA GLY A 244 11.56 9.65 -7.21
C GLY A 244 10.95 8.34 -6.72
N SER A 245 9.87 7.87 -7.36
CA SER A 245 9.17 6.66 -6.96
C SER A 245 10.00 5.37 -6.97
N PRO A 246 11.00 5.15 -7.87
CA PRO A 246 11.83 3.96 -7.79
C PRO A 246 12.65 3.90 -6.51
N LEU A 247 13.26 5.01 -6.08
CA LEU A 247 14.01 5.03 -4.83
C LEU A 247 13.08 4.83 -3.64
N LEU A 248 11.91 5.49 -3.62
CA LEU A 248 10.90 5.30 -2.57
C LEU A 248 10.41 3.86 -2.48
N GLY A 249 10.16 3.21 -3.61
CA GLY A 249 9.70 1.82 -3.65
C GLY A 249 10.76 0.83 -3.15
N LEU A 250 12.04 1.13 -3.38
CA LEU A 250 13.16 0.26 -2.99
C LEU A 250 13.69 0.53 -1.58
N PHE A 251 13.66 1.77 -1.12
CA PHE A 251 14.27 2.23 0.13
C PHE A 251 13.27 2.93 1.07
N PRO A 252 12.04 2.42 1.27
CA PRO A 252 10.94 3.19 1.86
C PRO A 252 11.12 3.60 3.33
N TYR A 253 12.16 3.09 3.99
CA TYR A 253 12.44 3.34 5.41
C TYR A 253 13.47 4.46 5.66
N GLN A 254 13.80 5.25 4.64
CA GLN A 254 14.68 6.42 4.82
C GLN A 254 13.88 7.66 5.23
N SER A 255 14.54 8.62 5.87
CA SER A 255 13.92 9.88 6.25
C SER A 255 13.67 10.81 5.07
N LEU A 256 12.69 11.68 5.20
CA LEU A 256 12.39 12.77 4.27
C LEU A 256 13.63 13.64 4.05
N GLY A 257 14.40 13.92 5.12
CA GLY A 257 15.67 14.62 5.04
C GLY A 257 16.69 13.90 4.16
N PHE A 258 16.77 12.57 4.21
CA PHE A 258 17.63 11.80 3.30
C PHE A 258 17.19 11.99 1.84
N TYR A 259 15.90 11.85 1.54
CA TYR A 259 15.39 11.99 0.17
C TYR A 259 15.55 13.40 -0.40
N GLN A 260 15.49 14.42 0.45
CA GLN A 260 15.70 15.82 0.08
C GLN A 260 17.18 16.23 0.07
N SER A 261 18.07 15.39 0.63
CA SER A 261 19.51 15.67 0.65
C SER A 261 20.16 15.50 -0.72
N PHE A 262 21.33 16.14 -0.91
CA PHE A 262 22.17 15.92 -2.09
C PHE A 262 22.47 14.44 -2.34
N THR A 263 22.72 13.67 -1.27
CA THR A 263 22.99 12.23 -1.36
C THR A 263 21.78 11.45 -1.88
N GLY A 264 20.59 11.72 -1.35
CA GLY A 264 19.35 11.06 -1.79
C GLY A 264 19.02 11.36 -3.25
N ILE A 265 19.10 12.64 -3.64
CA ILE A 265 18.88 13.08 -5.02
C ILE A 265 19.90 12.45 -5.99
N THR A 266 21.17 12.39 -5.59
CA THR A 266 22.23 11.76 -6.40
C THR A 266 21.98 10.26 -6.56
N LEU A 267 21.57 9.57 -5.49
CA LEU A 267 21.27 8.14 -5.52
C LEU A 267 20.05 7.84 -6.40
N ASP A 268 18.98 8.63 -6.28
CA ASP A 268 17.78 8.51 -7.12
C ASP A 268 18.12 8.73 -8.60
N SER A 269 18.87 9.79 -8.89
CA SER A 269 19.33 10.10 -10.25
C SER A 269 20.19 8.97 -10.83
N PHE A 270 21.11 8.43 -10.04
CA PHE A 270 21.94 7.28 -10.45
C PHE A 270 21.09 6.02 -10.71
N LEU A 271 20.13 5.73 -9.83
CA LEU A 271 19.21 4.62 -10.00
C LEU A 271 18.37 4.76 -11.27
N LEU A 272 17.81 5.94 -11.52
CA LEU A 272 17.06 6.24 -12.75
C LEU A 272 17.93 6.06 -13.99
N LEU A 273 19.14 6.64 -14.01
CA LEU A 273 20.08 6.50 -15.12
C LEU A 273 20.42 5.03 -15.38
N LEU A 274 20.65 4.24 -14.33
CA LEU A 274 20.91 2.81 -14.42
C LEU A 274 19.71 2.08 -15.05
N ILE A 275 18.51 2.32 -14.51
CA ILE A 275 17.26 1.71 -15.00
C ILE A 275 17.03 2.07 -16.47
N PHE A 276 17.21 3.33 -16.87
CA PHE A 276 17.05 3.78 -18.26
C PHE A 276 18.11 3.20 -19.19
N PHE A 277 19.36 3.14 -18.75
CA PHE A 277 20.43 2.51 -19.52
C PHE A 277 20.12 1.04 -19.83
N PHE A 278 19.66 0.28 -18.83
CA PHE A 278 19.29 -1.11 -19.01
C PHE A 278 17.96 -1.27 -19.78
N SER A 279 17.00 -0.35 -19.67
CA SER A 279 15.74 -0.39 -20.42
C SER A 279 15.94 -0.12 -21.93
N ILE A 280 16.94 0.66 -22.30
CA ILE A 280 17.33 0.83 -23.71
C ILE A 280 17.88 -0.49 -24.26
N ARG A 281 18.77 -1.15 -23.50
CA ARG A 281 19.49 -2.35 -23.94
C ARG A 281 18.68 -3.64 -23.90
N TYR A 282 17.77 -3.77 -22.94
CA TYR A 282 17.07 -5.02 -22.68
C TYR A 282 15.55 -4.81 -22.69
N LEU A 283 14.89 -5.45 -23.65
CA LEU A 283 13.42 -5.41 -23.79
C LEU A 283 12.69 -5.81 -22.50
N PHE A 284 13.22 -6.81 -21.80
CA PHE A 284 12.66 -7.25 -20.52
C PHE A 284 12.65 -6.12 -19.49
N VAL A 285 13.79 -5.44 -19.28
CA VAL A 285 13.88 -4.32 -18.33
C VAL A 285 12.95 -3.18 -18.76
N ARG A 286 12.91 -2.85 -20.06
CA ARG A 286 11.96 -1.86 -20.60
C ARG A 286 10.52 -2.16 -20.24
N PHE A 287 10.10 -3.40 -20.47
CA PHE A 287 8.75 -3.86 -20.18
C PHE A 287 8.42 -3.70 -18.68
N GLN A 288 9.31 -4.16 -17.80
CA GLN A 288 9.12 -4.05 -16.35
C GLN A 288 9.06 -2.59 -15.87
N VAL A 289 9.94 -1.72 -16.38
CA VAL A 289 9.99 -0.30 -16.01
C VAL A 289 8.72 0.43 -16.45
N VAL A 290 8.24 0.17 -17.66
CA VAL A 290 6.97 0.74 -18.15
C VAL A 290 5.80 0.26 -17.29
N LEU A 291 5.76 -1.01 -16.89
CA LEU A 291 4.73 -1.51 -15.98
C LEU A 291 4.79 -0.87 -14.60
N PHE A 292 6.00 -0.71 -14.03
CA PHE A 292 6.19 0.00 -12.77
C PHE A 292 5.56 1.40 -12.85
N PHE A 293 6.02 2.22 -13.79
CA PHE A 293 5.53 3.59 -13.95
C PHE A 293 4.05 3.68 -14.34
N LEU A 294 3.53 2.76 -15.14
CA LEU A 294 2.11 2.70 -15.48
C LEU A 294 1.24 2.51 -14.24
N CYS A 295 1.61 1.58 -13.36
CA CYS A 295 0.90 1.32 -12.11
C CYS A 295 1.03 2.47 -11.10
N GLN A 296 1.94 3.41 -11.37
CA GLN A 296 2.17 4.59 -10.56
C GLN A 296 1.33 5.80 -11.02
N ILE A 297 0.81 5.79 -12.25
CA ILE A 297 -0.02 6.88 -12.78
C ILE A 297 -1.22 7.23 -11.89
N PRO A 298 -2.02 6.27 -11.36
CA PRO A 298 -3.19 6.62 -10.57
C PRO A 298 -2.87 7.47 -9.35
N TYR A 299 -1.77 7.22 -8.61
CA TYR A 299 -1.47 8.11 -7.49
C TYR A 299 -0.97 9.47 -7.95
N VAL A 300 -0.21 9.58 -9.05
CA VAL A 300 0.29 10.89 -9.52
C VAL A 300 -0.87 11.82 -9.87
N ILE A 301 -1.92 11.26 -10.46
CA ILE A 301 -3.09 12.01 -10.90
C ILE A 301 -4.05 12.27 -9.73
N PHE A 302 -4.25 11.29 -8.85
CA PHE A 302 -5.39 11.29 -7.91
C PHE A 302 -5.00 11.35 -6.42
N ALA A 303 -3.70 11.31 -6.07
CA ALA A 303 -3.27 11.21 -4.68
C ALA A 303 -1.84 11.75 -4.42
N ALA A 304 -1.41 11.69 -3.16
CA ALA A 304 0.00 11.80 -2.78
C ALA A 304 0.62 10.40 -2.66
N PRO A 305 1.93 10.21 -2.90
CA PRO A 305 2.55 8.89 -2.78
C PRO A 305 2.41 8.35 -1.34
N GLN A 306 1.72 7.22 -1.20
CA GLN A 306 1.53 6.51 0.07
C GLN A 306 2.03 5.08 -0.06
N SER A 307 2.48 4.50 1.05
CA SER A 307 3.12 3.18 1.09
C SER A 307 2.28 2.14 0.34
N ARG A 308 0.97 2.08 0.62
CA ARG A 308 0.06 1.07 0.03
C ARG A 308 0.03 1.07 -1.52
N TYR A 309 0.30 2.20 -2.18
CA TYR A 309 0.33 2.28 -3.64
C TYR A 309 1.54 1.57 -4.27
N PHE A 310 2.55 1.24 -3.48
CA PHE A 310 3.73 0.49 -3.93
C PHE A 310 3.56 -1.03 -3.85
N TYR A 311 2.46 -1.53 -3.27
CA TYR A 311 2.25 -2.97 -3.06
C TYR A 311 2.41 -3.79 -4.34
N PHE A 312 1.69 -3.43 -5.41
CA PHE A 312 1.75 -4.11 -6.71
C PHE A 312 2.95 -3.68 -7.59
N PRO A 313 3.18 -2.38 -7.86
CA PRO A 313 4.19 -1.95 -8.83
C PRO A 313 5.61 -2.36 -8.50
N VAL A 314 6.00 -2.40 -7.22
CA VAL A 314 7.40 -2.69 -6.84
C VAL A 314 7.88 -4.06 -7.33
N LEU A 315 6.95 -5.01 -7.57
CA LEU A 315 7.25 -6.30 -8.19
C LEU A 315 8.07 -6.13 -9.48
N PHE A 316 7.67 -5.20 -10.34
CA PHE A 316 8.31 -4.98 -11.63
C PHE A 316 9.68 -4.33 -11.47
N LEU A 317 9.85 -3.51 -10.42
CA LEU A 317 11.14 -2.91 -10.08
C LEU A 317 12.11 -3.97 -9.56
N TYR A 318 11.67 -4.85 -8.65
CA TYR A 318 12.46 -6.01 -8.20
C TYR A 318 12.82 -6.95 -9.36
N ALA A 319 11.88 -7.22 -10.27
CA ALA A 319 12.16 -8.04 -11.45
C ALA A 319 13.23 -7.42 -12.35
N SER A 320 13.17 -6.10 -12.56
CA SER A 320 14.19 -5.34 -13.30
C SER A 320 15.57 -5.47 -12.64
N LEU A 321 15.66 -5.20 -11.33
CA LEU A 321 16.93 -5.23 -10.61
C LEU A 321 17.54 -6.63 -10.56
N LEU A 322 16.73 -7.68 -10.36
CA LEU A 322 17.23 -9.05 -10.40
C LEU A 322 17.75 -9.41 -11.79
N PHE A 323 17.07 -8.97 -12.86
CA PHE A 323 17.57 -9.16 -14.21
C PHE A 323 18.90 -8.43 -14.43
N VAL A 324 19.02 -7.17 -14.00
CA VAL A 324 20.28 -6.40 -14.08
C VAL A 324 21.39 -7.11 -13.32
N THR A 325 21.11 -7.55 -12.09
CA THR A 325 22.04 -8.30 -11.24
C THR A 325 22.42 -9.65 -11.88
N SER A 326 21.53 -10.25 -12.67
CA SER A 326 21.81 -11.48 -13.44
C SER A 326 22.90 -11.28 -14.52
N LYS A 327 23.16 -10.04 -14.94
CA LYS A 327 24.16 -9.70 -15.96
C LYS A 327 25.56 -9.46 -15.39
N ILE A 328 25.73 -9.46 -14.07
CA ILE A 328 27.03 -9.30 -13.43
C ILE A 328 27.86 -10.58 -13.67
N PRO A 329 29.06 -10.50 -14.31
CA PRO A 329 29.84 -11.69 -14.66
C PRO A 329 30.33 -12.49 -13.45
N LYS A 330 30.69 -11.79 -12.37
CA LYS A 330 31.25 -12.41 -11.16
C LYS A 330 30.13 -12.88 -10.24
N ARG A 331 29.92 -14.19 -10.20
CA ARG A 331 28.87 -14.84 -9.39
C ARG A 331 28.91 -14.46 -7.90
N SER A 332 30.09 -14.30 -7.30
CA SER A 332 30.17 -13.91 -5.88
C SER A 332 29.65 -12.49 -5.63
N ILE A 333 29.88 -11.54 -6.54
CA ILE A 333 29.31 -10.19 -6.44
C ILE A 333 27.80 -10.23 -6.60
N GLN A 334 27.30 -10.96 -7.61
CA GLN A 334 25.87 -11.17 -7.81
C GLN A 334 25.19 -11.73 -6.55
N MET A 335 25.75 -12.78 -5.95
CA MET A 335 25.20 -13.39 -4.75
C MET A 335 25.25 -12.43 -3.56
N ALA A 336 26.36 -11.69 -3.37
CA ALA A 336 26.47 -10.70 -2.32
C ALA A 336 25.41 -9.61 -2.43
N LEU A 337 25.14 -9.10 -3.64
CA LEU A 337 24.10 -8.10 -3.88
C LEU A 337 22.70 -8.64 -3.59
N ILE A 338 22.39 -9.87 -4.04
CA ILE A 338 21.11 -10.51 -3.75
C ILE A 338 20.90 -10.70 -2.25
N ILE A 339 21.93 -11.20 -1.54
CA ILE A 339 21.87 -11.41 -0.08
C ILE A 339 21.68 -10.07 0.64
N ALA A 340 22.47 -9.05 0.29
CA ALA A 340 22.33 -7.72 0.87
C ALA A 340 20.93 -7.17 0.64
N PHE A 341 20.38 -7.32 -0.57
CA PHE A 341 19.06 -6.82 -0.90
C PHE A 341 17.94 -7.53 -0.14
N ILE A 342 18.03 -8.86 0.02
CA ILE A 342 17.10 -9.61 0.87
C ILE A 342 17.23 -9.16 2.33
N ALA A 343 18.44 -9.10 2.87
CA ALA A 343 18.68 -8.73 4.27
C ALA A 343 18.14 -7.34 4.61
N ILE A 344 18.37 -6.37 3.72
CA ILE A 344 17.87 -5.00 3.87
C ILE A 344 16.33 -4.98 3.88
N ASN A 345 15.68 -5.68 2.94
CA ASN A 345 14.22 -5.75 2.90
C ASN A 345 13.63 -6.46 4.12
N THR A 346 14.27 -7.54 4.58
CA THR A 346 13.91 -8.24 5.82
C THR A 346 13.97 -7.30 7.03
N MET A 347 15.05 -6.54 7.17
CA MET A 347 15.23 -5.58 8.26
C MET A 347 14.14 -4.51 8.24
N TRP A 348 13.90 -3.87 7.09
CA TRP A 348 12.87 -2.85 6.99
C TRP A 348 11.45 -3.38 7.14
N ALA A 349 11.16 -4.60 6.66
CA ALA A 349 9.86 -5.23 6.91
C ALA A 349 9.63 -5.45 8.42
N TYR A 350 10.67 -5.90 9.14
CA TYR A 350 10.62 -6.05 10.58
C TYR A 350 10.44 -4.69 11.29
N ASP A 351 11.16 -3.65 10.87
CA ASP A 351 11.05 -2.32 11.46
C ASP A 351 9.68 -1.68 11.19
N ARG A 352 9.11 -1.88 9.99
CA ARG A 352 7.72 -1.48 9.68
C ARG A 352 6.73 -2.22 10.57
N SER A 353 6.91 -3.53 10.76
CA SER A 353 6.06 -4.32 11.65
C SER A 353 6.05 -3.80 13.08
N ARG A 354 7.24 -3.51 13.64
CA ARG A 354 7.38 -2.93 14.98
C ARG A 354 6.80 -1.52 15.07
N LEU A 355 6.98 -0.72 14.03
CA LEU A 355 6.44 0.63 13.97
C LEU A 355 4.91 0.62 14.07
N TRP A 356 4.24 -0.18 13.24
CA TRP A 356 2.78 -0.29 13.23
C TRP A 356 2.24 -0.84 14.54
N LYS A 357 2.87 -1.90 15.08
CA LYS A 357 2.49 -2.45 16.39
C LYS A 357 2.65 -1.41 17.50
N GLY A 358 3.83 -0.78 17.61
CA GLY A 358 4.11 0.19 18.66
C GLY A 358 3.24 1.44 18.56
N ALA A 359 2.93 1.89 17.33
CA ALA A 359 2.00 2.98 17.10
C ALA A 359 0.60 2.65 17.63
N TYR A 360 0.10 1.44 17.36
CA TYR A 360 -1.20 1.00 17.86
C TYR A 360 -1.22 0.85 19.38
N GLU A 361 -0.22 0.19 19.97
CA GLU A 361 -0.10 0.04 21.43
C GLU A 361 -0.09 1.39 22.13
N GLN A 362 0.67 2.34 21.60
CA GLN A 362 0.77 3.67 22.17
C GLN A 362 -0.52 4.48 22.00
N ALA A 363 -1.20 4.35 20.86
CA ALA A 363 -2.50 4.95 20.65
C ALA A 363 -3.53 4.42 21.66
N GLN A 364 -3.60 3.10 21.87
CA GLN A 364 -4.50 2.50 22.85
C GLN A 364 -4.18 2.93 24.29
N GLU A 365 -2.90 3.12 24.62
CA GLU A 365 -2.51 3.63 25.93
C GLU A 365 -2.94 5.09 26.14
N VAL A 366 -2.78 5.96 25.13
CA VAL A 366 -3.32 7.34 25.17
C VAL A 366 -4.84 7.33 25.32
N LYS A 367 -5.53 6.48 24.54
CA LYS A 367 -6.99 6.30 24.65
C LYS A 367 -7.39 5.94 26.08
N ARG A 368 -6.77 4.91 26.67
CA ARG A 368 -7.01 4.47 28.04
C ARG A 368 -6.78 5.59 29.06
N GLN A 369 -5.71 6.38 28.90
CA GLN A 369 -5.44 7.50 29.79
C GLN A 369 -6.53 8.59 29.69
N ILE A 370 -6.99 8.94 28.48
CA ILE A 370 -8.09 9.90 28.28
C ILE A 370 -9.39 9.42 28.91
N GLU A 371 -9.73 8.14 28.72
CA GLU A 371 -10.97 7.54 29.22
C GLU A 371 -11.01 7.43 30.76
N THR A 372 -9.84 7.42 31.40
CA THR A 372 -9.70 7.33 32.87
C THR A 372 -9.59 8.68 33.59
N ILE A 373 -9.59 9.80 32.86
CA ILE A 373 -9.58 11.14 33.47
C ILE A 373 -10.81 11.29 34.40
N PRO A 374 -10.67 11.74 35.65
CA PRO A 374 -11.81 12.02 36.50
C PRO A 374 -12.52 13.30 36.00
N LEU A 375 -13.84 13.22 35.78
CA LEU A 375 -14.68 14.36 35.40
C LEU A 375 -15.90 14.43 36.32
N GLY A 376 -16.29 15.65 36.68
CA GLY A 376 -17.59 15.91 37.29
C GLY A 376 -18.76 15.62 36.34
N MET A 377 -19.97 15.45 36.90
CA MET A 377 -21.18 15.01 36.17
C MET A 377 -21.58 15.90 34.97
N ASN A 378 -21.10 17.15 34.91
CA ASN A 378 -21.37 18.12 33.84
C ASN A 378 -20.09 18.77 33.29
N GLU A 379 -18.91 18.25 33.62
CA GLU A 379 -17.66 18.81 33.13
C GLU A 379 -17.40 18.35 31.70
N LYS A 380 -17.04 19.32 30.84
CA LYS A 380 -16.58 19.02 29.49
C LYS A 380 -15.07 18.85 29.48
N LEU A 381 -14.59 17.90 28.68
CA LEU A 381 -13.17 17.60 28.51
C LEU A 381 -12.64 18.25 27.24
N LEU A 382 -11.49 18.92 27.35
CA LEU A 382 -10.68 19.36 26.22
C LEU A 382 -9.37 18.57 26.23
N ILE A 383 -9.05 17.92 25.11
CA ILE A 383 -7.76 17.28 24.88
C ILE A 383 -6.92 18.15 23.94
N VAL A 384 -5.74 18.53 24.41
CA VAL A 384 -4.76 19.30 23.64
C VAL A 384 -3.72 18.35 23.05
N ASN A 385 -3.39 18.55 21.76
CA ASN A 385 -2.30 17.86 21.06
C ASN A 385 -2.46 16.33 20.93
N LEU A 386 -3.66 15.82 20.66
CA LEU A 386 -3.86 14.37 20.44
C LEU A 386 -3.06 13.89 19.21
N PRO A 387 -2.06 13.00 19.37
CA PRO A 387 -1.26 12.51 18.25
C PRO A 387 -2.09 11.65 17.30
N ASP A 388 -2.06 11.98 16.02
CA ASP A 388 -2.75 11.23 14.96
C ASP A 388 -1.81 10.31 14.17
N HIS A 389 -0.55 10.73 13.97
CA HIS A 389 0.45 9.91 13.30
C HIS A 389 1.60 9.55 14.24
N TYR A 390 2.15 8.35 14.09
CA TYR A 390 3.17 7.80 14.99
C TYR A 390 4.40 7.38 14.19
N GLY A 391 5.60 7.60 14.73
CA GLY A 391 6.85 7.24 14.05
C GLY A 391 7.91 8.34 14.18
N PRO A 392 9.07 8.21 13.53
CA PRO A 392 10.00 9.33 13.39
C PRO A 392 9.32 10.50 12.66
N GLU A 393 9.54 11.75 13.11
CA GLU A 393 8.92 12.96 12.52
C GLU A 393 9.25 13.13 11.03
N ASP A 394 10.45 12.69 10.64
CA ASP A 394 10.95 12.76 9.28
C ASP A 394 10.58 11.52 8.44
N MET A 395 9.74 10.61 8.94
CA MET A 395 9.33 9.44 8.16
C MET A 395 8.31 9.80 7.08
N ILE A 396 8.48 9.29 5.86
CA ILE A 396 7.56 9.60 4.74
C ILE A 396 6.17 8.98 4.94
N TRP A 397 6.09 7.76 5.47
CA TRP A 397 4.82 7.03 5.62
C TRP A 397 4.59 6.57 7.07
N PRO A 398 4.31 7.49 8.00
CA PRO A 398 3.94 7.12 9.37
C PRO A 398 2.55 6.46 9.39
N PRO A 399 2.29 5.48 10.27
CA PRO A 399 0.94 5.02 10.58
C PRO A 399 0.05 6.14 11.13
N PHE A 400 -1.19 6.20 10.66
CA PHE A 400 -2.25 7.09 11.15
C PHE A 400 -3.25 6.30 12.00
N MET A 401 -3.64 6.84 13.16
CA MET A 401 -4.46 6.11 14.14
C MET A 401 -5.86 6.69 14.35
N TRP A 402 -6.03 8.02 14.36
CA TRP A 402 -7.27 8.65 14.84
C TRP A 402 -7.92 9.63 13.86
N ARG A 403 -7.32 9.83 12.67
CA ARG A 403 -7.66 10.87 11.69
C ARG A 403 -9.16 11.03 11.46
N ASN A 404 -9.88 9.90 11.44
CA ASN A 404 -11.33 9.80 11.27
C ASN A 404 -11.98 8.89 12.35
N GLY A 405 -11.37 8.80 13.53
CA GLY A 405 -11.67 7.78 14.55
C GLY A 405 -11.98 8.32 15.94
N ILE A 406 -12.12 9.62 16.15
CA ILE A 406 -12.33 10.19 17.51
C ILE A 406 -13.62 9.67 18.17
N SER A 407 -14.61 9.24 17.38
CA SER A 407 -15.84 8.64 17.87
C SER A 407 -15.66 7.32 18.61
N VAL A 408 -14.47 6.71 18.56
CA VAL A 408 -14.21 5.41 19.22
C VAL A 408 -13.81 5.51 20.66
N PHE A 409 -13.66 6.71 21.18
CA PHE A 409 -13.47 6.92 22.60
C PHE A 409 -14.82 6.79 23.29
N ASP A 410 -14.87 6.08 24.41
CA ASP A 410 -16.09 5.89 25.21
C ASP A 410 -16.53 7.18 25.93
N ARG A 411 -15.90 8.30 25.59
CA ARG A 411 -16.08 9.61 26.20
C ARG A 411 -16.01 10.69 25.13
N THR A 412 -16.89 11.67 25.24
CA THR A 412 -16.88 12.87 24.40
C THR A 412 -15.87 13.89 24.92
N PHE A 413 -15.10 14.49 24.01
CA PHE A 413 -14.19 15.59 24.30
C PHE A 413 -14.04 16.49 23.07
N GLU A 414 -13.60 17.71 23.31
CA GLU A 414 -13.17 18.64 22.26
C GLU A 414 -11.66 18.50 22.03
N LEU A 415 -11.21 18.82 20.82
CA LEU A 415 -9.81 18.74 20.42
C LEU A 415 -9.28 20.10 19.99
N VAL A 416 -8.05 20.39 20.42
CA VAL A 416 -7.28 21.53 19.93
C VAL A 416 -5.83 21.13 19.76
N ASN A 417 -5.18 21.66 18.74
CA ASN A 417 -3.75 21.52 18.56
C ASN A 417 -3.04 22.85 18.86
N THR A 418 -1.81 22.75 19.35
CA THR A 418 -0.92 23.90 19.49
C THR A 418 -0.04 24.06 18.26
N THR A 419 0.33 25.30 17.95
CA THR A 419 1.21 25.63 16.83
C THR A 419 2.54 24.88 16.93
N GLY A 420 2.91 24.14 15.88
CA GLY A 420 4.17 23.41 15.81
C GLY A 420 4.23 22.12 16.64
N CYS A 421 3.10 21.63 17.15
CA CYS A 421 3.05 20.35 17.84
C CYS A 421 3.35 19.19 16.87
N PRO A 422 4.39 18.37 17.10
CA PRO A 422 4.69 17.25 16.22
C PRO A 422 3.59 16.20 16.30
N TYR A 423 3.52 15.28 15.34
CA TYR A 423 2.57 14.14 15.37
C TYR A 423 1.08 14.48 15.24
N THR A 424 0.74 15.76 15.10
CA THR A 424 -0.63 16.21 14.82
C THR A 424 -0.86 16.34 13.32
N TYR A 425 -2.07 16.05 12.86
CA TYR A 425 -2.44 16.26 11.46
C TYR A 425 -3.02 17.67 11.28
N GLU A 426 -2.21 18.62 10.83
CA GLU A 426 -2.61 20.04 10.69
C GLU A 426 -3.79 20.27 9.73
N ARG A 427 -4.05 19.32 8.82
CA ARG A 427 -5.16 19.39 7.85
C ARG A 427 -6.44 18.70 8.32
N SER A 428 -6.53 18.31 9.59
CA SER A 428 -7.69 17.61 10.19
C SER A 428 -8.91 18.50 10.42
N GLY A 429 -8.81 19.82 10.20
CA GLY A 429 -9.86 20.76 10.61
C GLY A 429 -9.95 20.96 12.12
N ILE A 430 -9.07 20.32 12.91
CA ILE A 430 -8.90 20.57 14.34
C ILE A 430 -8.33 21.99 14.51
N PRO A 431 -8.92 22.85 15.36
CA PRO A 431 -8.41 24.21 15.56
C PRO A 431 -6.95 24.20 16.05
N ILE A 432 -6.14 25.09 15.46
CA ILE A 432 -4.75 25.33 15.89
C ILE A 432 -4.72 26.66 16.62
N MET A 433 -4.20 26.66 17.85
CA MET A 433 -4.22 27.83 18.73
C MET A 433 -2.92 27.95 19.53
N ASP A 434 -2.55 29.17 19.88
CA ASP A 434 -1.42 29.40 20.78
C ASP A 434 -1.75 28.90 22.19
N ARG A 435 -0.78 28.28 22.86
CA ARG A 435 -0.95 27.68 24.20
C ARG A 435 -1.63 28.65 25.20
N SER A 436 -1.19 29.91 25.20
CA SER A 436 -1.72 31.01 26.05
C SER A 436 -3.19 31.42 25.78
N SER A 437 -3.76 30.99 24.65
CA SER A 437 -5.14 31.31 24.25
C SER A 437 -6.13 30.20 24.61
N ILE A 438 -5.66 28.97 24.79
CA ILE A 438 -6.50 27.78 25.03
C ILE A 438 -7.36 27.95 26.29
N GLU A 439 -6.77 28.26 27.45
CA GLU A 439 -7.54 28.45 28.69
C GLU A 439 -8.58 29.57 28.59
N ARG A 440 -8.28 30.63 27.82
CA ARG A 440 -9.18 31.77 27.66
C ARG A 440 -10.37 31.42 26.76
N SER A 441 -10.15 30.59 25.75
CA SER A 441 -11.17 30.19 24.78
C SER A 441 -12.05 29.04 25.28
N PHE A 442 -11.53 28.17 26.14
CA PHE A 442 -12.23 26.99 26.67
C PHE A 442 -12.45 27.08 28.18
N LYS A 443 -12.90 28.26 28.65
CA LYS A 443 -13.18 28.49 30.08
C LYS A 443 -14.22 27.52 30.62
N GLY A 444 -13.93 26.93 31.78
CA GLY A 444 -14.83 26.00 32.46
C GLY A 444 -14.77 24.56 31.93
N MET A 445 -13.85 24.26 31.02
CA MET A 445 -13.54 22.88 30.63
C MET A 445 -12.38 22.34 31.45
N THR A 446 -12.40 21.03 31.69
CA THR A 446 -11.27 20.29 32.23
C THR A 446 -10.29 20.04 31.08
N ILE A 447 -9.08 20.59 31.17
CA ILE A 447 -8.11 20.58 30.06
C ILE A 447 -6.94 19.65 30.37
N TYR A 448 -6.70 18.71 29.47
CA TYR A 448 -5.55 17.82 29.50
C TYR A 448 -4.75 17.95 28.21
N GLU A 449 -3.45 17.72 28.30
CA GLU A 449 -2.54 17.70 27.17
C GLU A 449 -1.93 16.32 27.01
N VAL A 450 -1.83 15.87 25.76
CA VAL A 450 -0.98 14.74 25.42
C VAL A 450 0.44 15.25 25.23
N VAL A 451 1.31 14.98 26.21
CA VAL A 451 2.71 15.40 26.21
C VAL A 451 3.64 14.25 25.87
N TYR A 452 4.78 14.60 25.29
CA TYR A 452 5.89 13.69 25.05
C TYR A 452 6.68 13.49 26.34
N GLU A 453 6.97 12.24 26.72
CA GLU A 453 7.91 12.01 27.82
C GLU A 453 9.32 12.53 27.47
N LYS A 454 9.66 12.49 26.20
CA LYS A 454 10.90 12.99 25.63
C LYS A 454 10.62 13.51 24.23
N ALA A 455 11.09 14.73 23.93
CA ALA A 455 10.93 15.32 22.59
C ALA A 455 11.42 14.34 21.50
N GLY A 456 10.58 14.10 20.49
CA GLY A 456 10.84 13.14 19.39
C GLY A 456 10.63 11.65 19.72
N ASP A 457 10.23 11.29 20.95
CA ASP A 457 9.91 9.90 21.32
C ASP A 457 8.43 9.58 21.11
N TRP A 458 8.06 9.27 19.87
CA TRP A 458 6.72 8.82 19.49
C TRP A 458 6.24 7.53 20.18
N LYS A 459 7.11 6.84 20.94
CA LYS A 459 6.73 5.61 21.64
C LYS A 459 6.19 5.86 23.04
N ARG A 460 6.21 7.10 23.53
CA ARG A 460 5.86 7.42 24.92
C ARG A 460 5.15 8.76 25.04
N PHE A 461 3.84 8.67 25.12
CA PHE A 461 2.98 9.80 25.43
C PHE A 461 2.35 9.63 26.82
N LYS A 462 2.11 10.77 27.46
CA LYS A 462 1.34 10.88 28.69
C LYS A 462 0.24 11.90 28.52
N VAL A 463 -0.89 11.64 29.16
CA VAL A 463 -2.01 12.58 29.23
C VAL A 463 -1.94 13.24 30.60
N LEU A 464 -1.54 14.50 30.63
CA LEU A 464 -1.33 15.27 31.87
C LEU A 464 -2.30 16.44 31.95
N PRO A 465 -2.63 16.93 33.16
CA PRO A 465 -3.33 18.20 33.31
C PRO A 465 -2.57 19.30 32.54
N PHE A 466 -3.29 20.16 31.85
CA PHE A 466 -2.68 21.23 31.05
C PHE A 466 -1.97 22.24 31.96
N GLU A 467 -0.63 22.24 31.94
CA GLU A 467 0.20 23.16 32.73
C GLU A 467 0.25 24.56 32.10
N ARG A 468 0.14 25.58 32.96
CA ARG A 468 0.07 27.01 32.62
C ARG A 468 1.40 27.60 32.20
#